data_AF-A0A3C1TF14-F1
#
_entry.id   AF-A0A3C1TF14-F1
#
_cell.length_a   1.000
_cell.length_b   1.000
_cell.length_c   1.000
_cell.angle_alpha   90.00
_cell.angle_beta   90.00
_cell.angle_gamma   90.00
#
_symmetry.space_group_name_H-M   'P 1'
#
loop_
_entity.id
_entity.type
_entity.pdbx_description
1 polymer ?
#
loop_
_entity_poly.entity_id
_entity_poly.type
_entity_poly.pdbx_seq_one_letter_code
_entity_poly.pdbx_strand_id
1 'polypeptide(L)'
;MNKSFLVVGAMALFGWAACSKSSSTPDPITPTTETLELTQPSYFPPLVYDLKSNPLTYDGFQLGRSLFYDGLLSRNGTIACGTCHQQAVAFTHHGHDLSHGIDDKIGM
;
A
#
# COMPACT_ATOMS: atom_id res chain seq x y z
N MET A 1 5.31 19.94 53.64
CA MET A 1 5.42 19.93 52.15
C MET A 1 4.34 19.02 51.59
N ASN A 2 3.49 19.59 50.74
CA ASN A 2 2.25 19.01 50.22
C ASN A 2 2.56 18.14 48.98
N LYS A 3 2.55 16.81 49.17
CA LYS A 3 2.86 15.80 48.14
C LYS A 3 2.06 15.99 46.84
N SER A 4 0.87 16.59 46.91
CA SER A 4 0.03 16.93 45.76
C SER A 4 0.68 17.93 44.79
N PHE A 5 1.49 18.89 45.27
CA PHE A 5 2.18 19.83 44.38
C PHE A 5 3.33 19.18 43.61
N LEU A 6 3.98 18.18 44.21
CA LEU A 6 5.01 17.37 43.54
C LEU A 6 4.43 16.51 42.42
N VAL A 7 3.24 15.93 42.62
CA VAL A 7 2.57 15.09 41.62
C VAL A 7 2.04 15.91 40.44
N VAL A 8 1.44 17.08 40.70
CA VAL A 8 0.97 17.99 39.64
C VAL A 8 2.14 18.56 38.82
N GLY A 9 3.25 18.91 39.49
CA GLY A 9 4.48 19.34 38.80
C GLY A 9 5.08 18.25 37.92
N ALA A 10 5.08 16.99 38.39
CA ALA A 10 5.59 15.85 37.63
C ALA A 10 4.72 15.51 36.40
N MET A 11 3.38 15.57 36.51
CA MET A 11 2.48 15.36 35.36
C MET A 11 2.58 16.49 34.32
N ALA A 12 2.78 17.74 34.76
CA ALA A 12 2.98 18.87 33.85
C ALA A 12 4.30 18.77 33.07
N LEU A 13 5.37 18.30 33.72
CA LEU A 13 6.67 18.07 33.07
C LEU A 13 6.62 16.90 32.06
N PHE A 14 5.88 15.83 32.36
CA PHE A 14 5.68 14.72 31.42
C PHE A 14 4.81 15.10 30.21
N GLY A 15 3.79 15.94 30.40
CA GLY A 15 2.94 16.44 29.31
C GLY A 15 3.68 17.35 28.33
N TRP A 16 4.66 18.14 28.81
CA TRP A 16 5.48 19.00 27.94
C TRP A 16 6.49 18.17 27.12
N ALA A 17 7.10 17.14 27.72
CA ALA A 17 8.05 16.26 27.04
C ALA A 17 7.39 15.38 25.96
N ALA A 18 6.09 15.10 26.06
CA ALA A 18 5.36 14.29 25.06
C ALA A 18 5.04 15.05 23.75
N CYS A 19 5.11 16.38 23.76
CA CYS A 19 4.80 17.23 22.59
C CYS A 19 6.02 17.59 21.73
N SER A 20 7.21 17.04 22.00
CA SER A 20 8.30 17.08 21.04
C SER A 20 8.02 16.09 19.92
N LYS A 21 7.12 16.46 19.01
CA LYS A 21 6.91 15.77 17.74
C LYS A 21 8.23 15.87 16.98
N SER A 22 9.04 14.81 17.00
CA SER A 22 10.08 14.64 15.98
C SER A 22 9.33 14.38 14.68
N SER A 23 8.94 15.46 14.01
CA SER A 23 8.40 15.42 12.67
C SER A 23 9.57 15.21 11.73
N SER A 24 10.09 13.98 11.67
CA SER A 24 10.73 13.49 10.47
C SER A 24 9.62 13.37 9.43
N THR A 25 9.25 14.50 8.83
CA THR A 25 8.55 14.50 7.55
C THR A 25 9.51 13.79 6.61
N PRO A 26 9.17 12.61 6.08
CA PRO A 26 9.98 11.99 5.05
C PRO A 26 10.16 13.01 3.93
N ASP A 27 11.38 13.18 3.43
CA ASP A 27 11.60 14.03 2.26
C ASP A 27 10.64 13.61 1.15
N PRO A 28 10.12 14.56 0.34
CA PRO A 28 9.28 14.23 -0.79
C PRO A 28 9.98 13.20 -1.67
N ILE A 29 9.39 12.01 -1.74
CA ILE A 29 9.86 10.94 -2.63
C ILE A 29 9.67 11.50 -4.04
N THR A 30 10.76 11.89 -4.70
CA THR A 30 10.72 12.27 -6.11
C THR A 30 10.74 10.98 -6.89
N PRO A 31 9.67 10.61 -7.61
CA PRO A 31 9.65 9.35 -8.34
C PRO A 31 10.79 9.32 -9.35
N THR A 32 11.62 8.29 -9.29
CA THR A 32 12.63 7.99 -10.28
C THR A 32 11.92 7.82 -11.61
N THR A 33 12.24 8.69 -12.56
CA THR A 33 11.71 8.63 -13.94
C THR A 33 12.40 7.56 -14.78
N GLU A 34 13.01 6.56 -14.14
CA GLU A 34 13.65 5.45 -14.82
C GLU A 34 12.57 4.66 -15.57
N THR A 35 12.66 4.70 -16.90
CA THR A 35 11.73 4.02 -17.79
C THR A 35 12.01 2.53 -17.80
N LEU A 36 10.97 1.73 -17.66
CA LEU A 36 11.07 0.27 -17.66
C LEU A 36 10.81 -0.25 -19.09
N GLU A 37 11.76 -1.01 -19.64
CA GLU A 37 11.61 -1.58 -20.99
C GLU A 37 10.69 -2.82 -20.98
N LEU A 38 9.67 -2.80 -21.82
CA LEU A 38 8.77 -3.94 -22.00
C LEU A 38 9.22 -4.77 -23.21
N THR A 39 9.79 -5.95 -22.95
CA THR A 39 10.10 -6.92 -24.01
C THR A 39 8.89 -7.78 -24.33
N GLN A 40 8.19 -7.48 -25.42
CA GLN A 40 7.08 -8.29 -25.89
C GLN A 40 7.58 -9.48 -26.74
N PRO A 41 7.18 -10.73 -26.44
CA PRO A 41 7.49 -11.86 -27.30
C PRO A 41 6.83 -11.74 -28.68
N SER A 42 7.54 -12.16 -29.74
CA SER A 42 7.10 -11.99 -31.14
C SER A 42 5.81 -12.72 -31.51
N TYR A 43 5.39 -13.70 -30.70
CA TYR A 43 4.17 -14.49 -30.89
C TYR A 43 2.94 -13.93 -30.14
N PHE A 44 3.08 -12.83 -29.40
CA PHE A 44 1.94 -12.12 -28.80
C PHE A 44 1.34 -11.10 -29.79
N PRO A 45 0.02 -10.85 -29.75
CA PRO A 45 -0.59 -9.78 -30.53
C PRO A 45 -0.06 -8.41 -30.09
N PRO A 46 -0.06 -7.39 -30.96
CA PRO A 46 0.38 -6.04 -30.60
C PRO A 46 -0.29 -5.53 -29.32
N LEU A 47 0.46 -4.78 -28.50
CA LEU A 47 -0.09 -4.14 -27.31
C LEU A 47 -1.26 -3.22 -27.68
N VAL A 48 -2.40 -3.46 -27.03
CA VAL A 48 -3.62 -2.64 -27.21
C VAL A 48 -3.54 -1.34 -26.39
N TYR A 49 -2.83 -1.36 -25.27
CA TYR A 49 -2.73 -0.23 -24.36
C TYR A 49 -1.68 0.80 -24.83
N ASP A 50 -2.05 2.09 -24.85
CA ASP A 50 -1.13 3.17 -25.18
C ASP A 50 -0.27 3.56 -23.96
N LEU A 51 0.97 3.06 -23.93
CA LEU A 51 1.94 3.35 -22.88
C LEU A 51 2.35 4.84 -22.82
N LYS A 52 2.02 5.67 -23.82
CA LYS A 52 2.26 7.12 -23.73
C LYS A 52 1.32 7.79 -22.73
N SER A 53 0.13 7.23 -22.53
CA SER A 53 -0.87 7.75 -21.58
C SER A 53 -0.51 7.46 -20.12
N ASN A 54 0.23 6.37 -19.87
CA ASN A 54 0.82 6.02 -18.59
C ASN A 54 2.15 5.30 -18.82
N PRO A 55 3.27 6.06 -18.90
CA PRO A 55 4.58 5.48 -19.14
C PRO A 55 4.98 4.47 -18.06
N LEU A 56 5.57 3.34 -18.48
CA LEU A 56 6.11 2.36 -17.55
C LEU A 56 7.38 2.93 -16.91
N THR A 57 7.31 3.22 -15.62
CA THR A 57 8.46 3.60 -14.81
C THR A 57 8.72 2.54 -13.75
N TYR A 58 9.97 2.45 -13.29
CA TYR A 58 10.33 1.56 -12.19
C TYR A 58 9.49 1.85 -10.93
N ASP A 59 9.40 3.12 -10.55
CA ASP A 59 8.65 3.52 -9.36
C ASP A 59 7.14 3.29 -9.51
N GLY A 60 6.58 3.51 -10.71
CA GLY A 60 5.18 3.20 -10.99
C GLY A 60 4.89 1.71 -10.87
N PHE A 61 5.80 0.85 -11.35
CA PHE A 61 5.70 -0.60 -11.19
C PHE A 61 5.79 -1.01 -9.72
N GLN A 62 6.75 -0.49 -8.96
CA GLN A 62 6.92 -0.81 -7.53
C GLN A 62 5.73 -0.34 -6.69
N LEU A 63 5.21 0.85 -6.96
CA LEU A 63 4.01 1.38 -6.32
C LEU A 63 2.81 0.48 -6.61
N GLY A 64 2.57 0.15 -7.89
CA GLY A 64 1.49 -0.75 -8.28
C GLY A 64 1.57 -2.11 -7.60
N ARG A 65 2.77 -2.72 -7.55
CA ARG A 65 3.01 -3.96 -6.82
C ARG A 65 2.69 -3.84 -5.33
N SER A 66 3.09 -2.74 -4.70
CA SER A 66 2.83 -2.51 -3.28
C SER A 66 1.32 -2.41 -3.01
N LEU A 67 0.61 -1.60 -3.81
CA LEU A 67 -0.84 -1.42 -3.72
C LEU A 67 -1.61 -2.73 -3.98
N PHE A 68 -1.13 -3.57 -4.88
CA PHE A 68 -1.75 -4.87 -5.18
C PHE A 68 -1.85 -5.79 -3.95
N TYR A 69 -0.87 -5.68 -3.05
CA TYR A 69 -0.82 -6.46 -1.81
C TYR A 69 -1.27 -5.68 -0.57
N ASP A 70 -1.69 -4.43 -0.73
CA ASP A 70 -2.11 -3.57 0.39
C ASP A 70 -3.63 -3.65 0.60
N GLY A 71 -4.04 -4.12 1.78
CA GLY A 71 -5.45 -4.20 2.17
C GLY A 71 -6.08 -2.83 2.40
N LEU A 72 -5.29 -1.77 2.62
CA LEU A 72 -5.74 -0.41 2.93
C LEU A 72 -6.66 0.18 1.85
N LEU A 73 -6.51 -0.28 0.59
CA LEU A 73 -7.38 0.14 -0.50
C LEU A 73 -8.81 -0.41 -0.40
N SER A 74 -9.04 -1.46 0.39
CA SER A 74 -10.39 -1.97 0.65
C SER A 74 -11.14 -1.16 1.70
N ARG A 75 -12.47 -1.20 1.63
CA ARG A 75 -13.38 -0.42 2.50
C ARG A 75 -13.06 -0.51 4.01
N ASN A 76 -12.57 -1.65 4.48
CA ASN A 76 -12.26 -1.88 5.90
C ASN A 76 -10.81 -2.34 6.16
N GLY A 77 -9.93 -2.28 5.16
CA GLY A 77 -8.53 -2.68 5.31
C GLY A 77 -8.24 -4.19 5.28
N THR A 78 -9.24 -5.06 5.05
CA THR A 78 -9.08 -6.52 5.24
C THR A 78 -8.76 -7.32 3.98
N ILE A 79 -9.02 -6.80 2.77
CA ILE A 79 -8.82 -7.52 1.50
C ILE A 79 -7.90 -6.70 0.59
N ALA A 80 -6.86 -7.34 0.04
CA ALA A 80 -6.04 -6.79 -1.03
C ALA A 80 -6.37 -7.47 -2.36
N CYS A 81 -5.89 -6.93 -3.49
CA CYS A 81 -6.03 -7.61 -4.78
C CYS A 81 -5.37 -9.01 -4.72
N GLY A 82 -4.19 -9.09 -4.11
CA GLY A 82 -3.43 -10.33 -3.92
C GLY A 82 -4.07 -11.36 -2.98
N THR A 83 -5.11 -11.01 -2.22
CA THR A 83 -5.87 -11.97 -1.40
C THR A 83 -6.54 -13.03 -2.27
N CYS A 84 -7.20 -12.57 -3.35
CA CYS A 84 -7.85 -13.44 -4.32
C CYS A 84 -6.94 -13.74 -5.52
N HIS A 85 -6.08 -12.81 -5.93
CA HIS A 85 -5.18 -12.99 -7.06
C HIS A 85 -3.78 -13.41 -6.58
N GLN A 86 -3.66 -14.67 -6.16
CA GLN A 86 -2.47 -15.17 -5.46
C GLN A 86 -1.36 -15.55 -6.44
N GLN A 87 -0.19 -14.92 -6.33
CA GLN A 87 0.95 -15.18 -7.24
C GLN A 87 1.38 -16.65 -7.25
N ALA A 88 1.32 -17.35 -6.10
CA ALA A 88 1.70 -18.77 -5.98
C ALA A 88 0.89 -19.71 -6.90
N VAL A 89 -0.29 -19.26 -7.35
CA VAL A 89 -1.23 -20.03 -8.18
C VAL A 89 -1.64 -19.23 -9.41
N ALA A 90 -0.66 -18.55 -10.01
CA ALA A 90 -0.81 -17.77 -11.23
C ALA A 90 -1.92 -16.69 -11.13
N PHE A 91 -1.99 -16.01 -9.99
CA PHE A 91 -2.92 -14.91 -9.72
C PHE A 91 -4.40 -15.31 -9.75
N THR A 92 -4.71 -16.56 -9.39
CA THR A 92 -6.08 -17.06 -9.20
C THR A 92 -6.41 -17.23 -7.71
N HIS A 93 -7.69 -17.44 -7.40
CA HIS A 93 -8.13 -17.79 -6.05
C HIS A 93 -8.22 -19.31 -5.93
N HIS A 94 -7.10 -19.95 -5.58
CA HIS A 94 -7.01 -21.41 -5.63
C HIS A 94 -8.04 -22.06 -4.69
N GLY A 95 -8.74 -23.09 -5.19
CA GLY A 95 -9.70 -23.86 -4.39
C GLY A 95 -11.05 -23.18 -4.19
N HIS A 96 -11.31 -22.07 -4.89
CA HIS A 96 -12.59 -21.37 -4.87
C HIS A 96 -13.14 -21.19 -6.28
N ASP A 97 -14.38 -21.62 -6.52
CA ASP A 97 -15.08 -21.38 -7.79
C ASP A 97 -15.35 -19.88 -7.99
N LEU A 98 -15.66 -19.17 -6.89
CA LEU A 98 -15.85 -17.73 -6.84
C LEU A 98 -15.12 -17.15 -5.63
N SER A 99 -14.58 -15.94 -5.77
CA SER A 99 -13.88 -15.24 -4.69
C SER A 99 -14.84 -14.63 -3.68
N HIS A 100 -14.41 -14.63 -2.42
CA HIS A 100 -15.11 -13.98 -1.31
C HIS A 100 -14.46 -12.61 -1.04
N GLY A 101 -15.25 -11.55 -1.20
CA GLY A 101 -14.83 -10.17 -0.98
C GLY A 101 -15.14 -9.68 0.44
N ILE A 102 -15.20 -8.36 0.57
CA ILE A 102 -15.53 -7.68 1.84
C ILE A 102 -16.92 -8.10 2.33
N ASP A 103 -17.04 -8.33 3.64
CA ASP A 103 -18.24 -8.88 4.30
C ASP A 103 -18.61 -10.29 3.82
N ASP A 104 -17.62 -11.06 3.35
CA ASP A 104 -17.79 -12.41 2.77
C ASP A 104 -18.73 -12.43 1.55
N LYS A 105 -18.85 -11.28 0.87
CA LYS A 105 -19.69 -11.15 -0.33
C LYS A 105 -19.02 -11.85 -1.50
N ILE A 106 -19.74 -12.77 -2.12
CA ILE A 106 -19.29 -13.41 -3.35
C ILE A 106 -19.28 -12.40 -4.50
N GLY A 107 -18.13 -12.25 -5.15
CA GLY A 107 -18.01 -11.45 -6.37
C GLY A 107 -18.77 -12.09 -7.53
N MET A 108 -19.39 -11.26 -8.36
CA MET A 108 -20.00 -11.63 -9.65
C MET A 108 -19.31 -10.85 -10.78
#